data_AF-A0A1V5KZT5-F1
#
_entry.id   AF-A0A1V5KZT5-F1
#
_cell.length_a   1.000
_cell.length_b   1.000
_cell.length_c   1.000
_cell.angle_alpha   90.00
_cell.angle_beta   90.00
_cell.angle_gamma   90.00
#
_symmetry.space_group_name_H-M   'P 1'
#
loop_
_entity.id
_entity.type
_entity.pdbx_description
1 polymer ?
#
loop_
_entity_poly.entity_id
_entity_poly.type
_entity_poly.pdbx_seq_one_letter_code
_entity_poly.pdbx_strand_id
1 'polypeptide(L)'
;MTSTAMVILGATLTGLGIYDRIGAYAGMGAALPITGFANSMVSPALEFKREGFILGVSAKMFQIAGPVIVYGSIAAFIVSYLRVFVFK
;
A
#
# COMPACT_ATOMS: atom_id res chain seq x y z
N MET A 1 -3.69 0.50 16.55
CA MET A 1 -3.25 -0.93 16.55
C MET A 1 -3.98 -1.78 15.52
N THR A 2 -5.28 -1.58 15.31
CA THR A 2 -6.06 -2.27 14.26
C THR A 2 -5.45 -2.14 12.86
N SER A 3 -5.02 -0.95 12.44
CA SER A 3 -4.38 -0.75 11.12
C SER A 3 -3.08 -1.55 10.97
N THR A 4 -2.27 -1.65 12.02
CA THR A 4 -1.02 -2.42 12.01
C THR A 4 -1.31 -3.92 11.91
N ALA A 5 -2.30 -4.42 12.64
CA ALA A 5 -2.73 -5.81 12.55
C ALA A 5 -3.22 -6.16 11.14
N MET A 6 -3.96 -5.25 10.49
CA MET A 6 -4.38 -5.40 9.09
C MET A 6 -3.19 -5.48 8.13
N VAL A 7 -2.19 -4.60 8.27
CA VAL A 7 -0.97 -4.66 7.44
C VAL A 7 -0.25 -5.99 7.61
N ILE A 8 -0.07 -6.45 8.85
CA ILE A 8 0.61 -7.71 9.14
C ILE A 8 -0.18 -8.88 8.53
N LEU A 9 -1.50 -8.94 8.73
CA LEU A 9 -2.35 -9.97 8.15
C LEU A 9 -2.30 -9.97 6.61
N GLY A 10 -2.39 -8.80 5.99
CA GLY A 10 -2.30 -8.64 4.53
C GLY A 10 -0.93 -9.09 4.00
N ALA A 11 0.15 -8.72 4.68
CA ALA A 11 1.51 -9.12 4.32
C ALA A 11 1.72 -10.64 4.45
N THR A 12 1.25 -11.25 5.54
CA THR A 12 1.36 -12.71 5.75
C THR A 12 0.53 -13.48 4.72
N LEU A 13 -0.72 -13.07 4.48
CA LEU A 13 -1.58 -13.72 3.48
C LEU A 13 -1.03 -13.57 2.05
N THR A 14 -0.34 -12.47 1.76
CA THR A 14 0.33 -12.24 0.47
C THR A 14 1.56 -13.14 0.33
N GLY A 15 2.39 -13.24 1.38
CA GLY A 15 3.51 -14.18 1.39
C GLY A 15 3.10 -15.65 1.26
N LEU A 16 1.89 -16.00 1.71
CA LEU A 16 1.29 -17.33 1.54
C LEU A 16 0.59 -17.52 0.17
N GLY A 17 0.50 -16.49 -0.67
CA GLY A 17 -0.19 -16.54 -1.96
C GLY A 17 -1.72 -16.66 -1.89
N ILE A 18 -2.31 -16.46 -0.70
CA ILE A 18 -3.75 -16.57 -0.47
C ILE A 18 -4.43 -15.22 -0.74
N TYR A 19 -3.74 -14.11 -0.44
CA TYR A 19 -4.30 -12.78 -0.58
C TYR A 19 -4.66 -12.45 -2.03
N ASP A 20 -3.85 -12.88 -3.01
CA ASP A 20 -4.13 -12.64 -4.43
C ASP A 20 -5.41 -13.36 -4.90
N ARG A 21 -5.73 -14.53 -4.32
CA ARG A 21 -7.00 -15.25 -4.60
C ARG A 21 -8.20 -14.54 -3.97
N ILE A 22 -8.03 -14.03 -2.75
CA ILE A 22 -9.05 -13.20 -2.09
C ILE A 22 -9.27 -11.92 -2.89
N GLY A 23 -8.20 -11.30 -3.40
CA GLY A 23 -8.23 -10.15 -4.29
C GLY A 23 -9.00 -10.43 -5.58
N ALA A 24 -8.77 -11.58 -6.22
CA ALA A 24 -9.48 -11.98 -7.43
C ALA A 24 -10.99 -12.16 -7.21
N TYR A 25 -11.42 -12.60 -6.02
CA TYR A 25 -12.83 -12.83 -5.70
C TYR A 25 -13.54 -11.57 -5.15
N ALA A 26 -12.85 -10.79 -4.31
CA ALA A 26 -13.39 -9.58 -3.68
C ALA A 26 -13.19 -8.31 -4.53
N GLY A 27 -12.39 -8.38 -5.60
CA GLY A 27 -12.13 -7.29 -6.52
C GLY A 27 -11.59 -6.03 -5.83
N MET A 28 -12.13 -4.87 -6.20
CA MET A 28 -11.74 -3.57 -5.63
C MET A 28 -11.91 -3.49 -4.09
N GLY A 29 -12.80 -4.31 -3.51
CA GLY A 29 -13.01 -4.36 -2.06
C GLY A 29 -11.82 -4.90 -1.27
N ALA A 30 -10.96 -5.73 -1.88
CA ALA A 30 -9.71 -6.20 -1.28
C ALA A 30 -8.51 -5.32 -1.66
N ALA A 31 -8.58 -4.59 -2.78
CA ALA A 31 -7.51 -3.70 -3.24
C ALA A 31 -7.53 -2.31 -2.58
N LEU A 32 -8.71 -1.76 -2.28
CA LEU A 32 -8.89 -0.43 -1.66
C LEU A 32 -8.41 -0.31 -0.19
N PRO A 33 -8.58 -1.32 0.69
CA PRO A 33 -8.19 -1.20 2.10
C PRO A 33 -6.66 -1.21 2.29
N ILE A 34 -6.20 -0.84 3.50
CA ILE A 34 -4.77 -0.86 3.91
C ILE A 34 -4.13 -2.25 3.70
N THR A 35 -4.92 -3.32 3.77
CA THR A 35 -4.49 -4.69 3.48
C THR A 35 -4.11 -4.91 2.01
N GLY A 36 -4.83 -4.26 1.08
CA GLY A 36 -4.54 -4.29 -0.34
C GLY A 36 -3.28 -3.51 -0.68
N PHE A 37 -3.06 -2.38 0.00
CA PHE A 37 -1.77 -1.69 -0.06
C PHE A 37 -0.62 -2.60 0.43
N ALA A 38 -0.80 -3.32 1.54
CA ALA A 38 0.19 -4.28 2.04
C ALA A 38 0.51 -5.39 1.00
N ASN A 39 -0.50 -5.94 0.34
CA ASN A 39 -0.31 -6.90 -0.75
C ASN A 39 0.49 -6.30 -1.92
N SER A 40 0.09 -5.13 -2.40
CA SER A 40 0.79 -4.44 -3.49
C SER A 40 2.26 -4.12 -3.18
N MET A 41 2.64 -4.00 -1.90
CA MET A 41 4.03 -3.79 -1.48
C MET A 41 4.80 -5.11 -1.34
N VAL A 42 4.16 -6.17 -0.83
CA VAL A 42 4.81 -7.46 -0.56
C VAL A 42 4.96 -8.30 -1.84
N SER A 43 4.02 -8.24 -2.78
CA SER A 43 4.10 -8.95 -4.06
C SER A 43 5.37 -8.61 -4.86
N PRO A 44 5.68 -7.33 -5.16
CA PRO A 44 6.93 -6.99 -5.83
C PRO A 44 8.17 -7.27 -4.98
N ALA A 45 8.05 -7.23 -3.64
CA ALA A 45 9.16 -7.61 -2.77
C ALA A 45 9.53 -9.11 -2.88
N LEU A 46 8.54 -9.96 -3.18
CA LEU A 46 8.74 -11.40 -3.40
C LEU A 46 9.21 -11.70 -4.83
N GLU A 47 8.58 -11.07 -5.84
CA GLU A 47 8.90 -11.28 -7.25
C GLU A 47 10.29 -10.77 -7.63
N PHE A 48 10.62 -9.52 -7.25
CA PHE A 48 11.84 -8.85 -7.68
C PHE A 48 13.02 -9.08 -6.73
N LYS A 49 12.90 -10.04 -5.80
CA LYS A 49 14.00 -10.44 -4.90
C LYS A 49 15.26 -10.87 -5.67
N ARG A 50 15.08 -11.44 -6.88
CA ARG A 50 16.19 -11.88 -7.75
C ARG A 50 16.95 -10.73 -8.41
N GLU A 51 16.35 -9.55 -8.53
CA GLU A 51 16.97 -8.34 -9.11
C GLU A 51 17.81 -7.57 -8.08
N GLY A 52 17.88 -8.06 -6.83
CA GLY A 52 18.64 -7.46 -5.74
C GLY A 52 17.83 -6.44 -4.94
N PHE A 53 18.34 -6.09 -3.75
CA PHE A 53 17.59 -5.29 -2.78
C PHE A 53 17.38 -3.83 -3.21
N ILE A 54 18.36 -3.24 -3.88
CA ILE A 54 18.35 -1.80 -4.22
C ILE A 54 17.62 -1.55 -5.54
N LEU A 55 18.09 -2.19 -6.62
CA LEU A 55 17.58 -1.97 -7.97
C LEU A 55 16.29 -2.74 -8.28
N GLY A 56 16.08 -3.88 -7.62
CA GLY A 56 14.87 -4.69 -7.75
C GLY A 56 13.82 -4.31 -6.70
N VAL A 57 13.96 -4.89 -5.50
CA VAL A 57 12.95 -4.81 -4.43
C VAL A 57 12.61 -3.36 -4.06
N SER A 58 13.60 -2.55 -3.69
CA SER A 58 13.35 -1.19 -3.20
C SER A 58 12.80 -0.28 -4.29
N ALA A 59 13.35 -0.35 -5.50
CA ALA A 59 12.87 0.46 -6.61
C ALA A 59 11.41 0.15 -6.96
N LYS A 60 11.02 -1.14 -7.06
CA LYS A 60 9.65 -1.55 -7.40
C LYS A 60 8.66 -1.21 -6.29
N MET A 61 9.03 -1.41 -5.03
CA MET A 61 8.21 -0.99 -3.89
C MET A 61 8.04 0.54 -3.86
N PHE A 62 9.08 1.31 -4.19
CA PHE A 62 9.01 2.76 -4.20
C PHE A 62 8.15 3.32 -5.35
N GLN A 63 8.06 2.63 -6.49
CA GLN A 63 7.14 3.02 -7.57
C GLN A 63 5.67 3.01 -7.12
N ILE A 64 5.32 2.17 -6.14
CA ILE A 64 3.97 2.11 -5.56
C ILE A 64 3.84 3.08 -4.38
N ALA A 65 4.81 3.10 -3.46
CA ALA A 65 4.76 3.95 -2.27
C ALA A 65 4.96 5.45 -2.56
N GLY A 66 5.77 5.79 -3.55
CA GLY A 66 6.10 7.18 -3.91
C GLY A 66 4.87 8.02 -4.25
N PRO A 67 4.02 7.60 -5.21
CA PRO A 67 2.77 8.28 -5.52
C PRO A 67 1.87 8.45 -4.30
N VAL A 68 1.73 7.41 -3.45
CA VAL A 68 0.88 7.45 -2.25
C VAL A 68 1.35 8.53 -1.26
N ILE A 69 2.66 8.63 -1.04
CA ILE A 69 3.23 9.64 -0.13
C ILE A 69 3.02 11.05 -0.69
N VAL A 70 3.28 11.26 -1.99
CA VAL A 70 3.16 12.57 -2.64
C VAL A 70 1.70 13.04 -2.62
N TYR A 71 0.79 12.25 -3.17
CA TYR A 71 -0.62 12.64 -3.24
C TYR A 71 -1.27 12.67 -1.85
N GLY A 72 -0.91 11.76 -0.95
CA GLY A 72 -1.40 11.76 0.42
C GLY A 72 -0.99 13.02 1.19
N SER A 73 0.27 13.43 1.08
CA SER A 73 0.78 14.63 1.76
C SER A 73 0.17 15.90 1.18
N ILE A 74 0.04 15.99 -0.16
CA ILE A 74 -0.59 17.14 -0.83
C ILE A 74 -2.07 17.23 -0.45
N ALA A 75 -2.82 16.13 -0.49
CA ALA A 75 -4.22 16.09 -0.10
C ALA A 75 -4.41 16.50 1.36
N ALA A 76 -3.57 15.98 2.27
CA ALA A 76 -3.60 16.35 3.68
C ALA A 76 -3.33 17.85 3.88
N PHE A 77 -2.35 18.41 3.17
CA PHE A 77 -2.04 19.83 3.21
C PHE A 77 -3.22 20.69 2.72
N ILE A 78 -3.80 20.36 1.57
CA ILE A 78 -4.95 21.09 1.00
C ILE A 78 -6.14 21.05 1.96
N VAL A 79 -6.50 19.87 2.46
CA VAL A 79 -7.63 19.71 3.39
C VAL A 79 -7.38 20.48 4.69
N SER A 80 -6.16 20.41 5.24
CA SER A 80 -5.80 21.14 6.45
C SER A 80 -5.85 22.66 6.24
N TYR A 81 -5.35 23.14 5.11
CA TYR A 81 -5.39 24.55 4.72
C TYR A 81 -6.84 25.04 4.57
N LEU A 82 -7.69 24.30 3.84
CA LEU A 82 -9.10 24.64 3.68
C LEU A 82 -9.84 24.66 5.02
N ARG A 83 -9.57 23.72 5.91
CA ARG A 83 -10.21 23.66 7.23
C ARG A 83 -9.86 24.87 8.09
N VAL A 84 -8.60 25.31 8.09
CA VAL A 84 -8.15 26.43 8.93
C VAL A 84 -8.63 27.79 8.41
N PHE A 85 -8.69 27.99 7.09
CA PHE A 85 -8.96 29.30 6.50
C PHE A 85 -10.38 29.50 5.96
N VAL A 86 -11.04 28.44 5.48
CA VAL A 86 -12.37 28.53 4.83
C VAL A 86 -13.49 28.14 5.78
N PHE A 87 -13.29 27.11 6.60
CA PHE A 87 -14.31 26.54 7.49
C PHE A 87 -14.10 26.90 8.97
N LYS A 88 -13.63 28.12 9.25
CA LYS A 88 -13.34 28.56 10.62
C LYS A 88 -14.45 28.23 11.61
#